data_AF-A0A847F827-F1
#
_entry.id   AF-A0A847F827-F1
#
_cell.length_a   1.000
_cell.length_b   1.000
_cell.length_c   1.000
_cell.angle_alpha   90.00
_cell.angle_beta   90.00
_cell.angle_gamma   90.00
#
_symmetry.space_group_name_H-M   'P 1'
#
loop_
_entity.id
_entity.type
_entity.pdbx_description
1 polymer ?
#
loop_
_entity_poly.entity_id
_entity_poly.type
_entity_poly.pdbx_seq_one_letter_code
_entity_poly.pdbx_strand_id
1 'polypeptide(L)'
;MRPNVTHSCVPEPDPTDHIIDNPGLLPLADNGGNTLTHALQPGSTVIGAGEPGGCTDGESPIEEDQRGWARTTPNCTPGAYSD
;
A
#
# COMPACT_ATOMS: atom_id res chain seq x y z
N MET A 1 0.55 -23.91 -32.09
CA MET A 1 -0.12 -22.60 -32.09
C MET A 1 -0.76 -22.38 -30.72
N ARG A 2 -0.33 -21.38 -29.95
CA ARG A 2 -1.10 -20.92 -28.78
C ARG A 2 -2.13 -19.89 -29.28
N PRO A 3 -3.41 -20.00 -28.92
CA PRO A 3 -4.43 -19.05 -29.38
C PRO A 3 -4.11 -17.64 -28.88
N ASN A 4 -4.28 -16.66 -29.77
CA ASN A 4 -4.14 -15.24 -29.50
C ASN A 4 -5.33 -14.78 -28.65
N VAL A 5 -5.16 -14.81 -27.33
CA VAL A 5 -6.09 -14.16 -26.40
C VAL A 5 -5.63 -12.72 -26.30
N THR A 6 -6.46 -11.78 -26.73
CA THR A 6 -6.32 -10.37 -26.38
C THR A 6 -6.33 -10.27 -24.85
N HIS A 7 -5.15 -10.32 -24.22
CA HIS A 7 -5.01 -9.97 -22.81
C HIS A 7 -5.24 -8.47 -22.73
N SER A 8 -6.49 -8.10 -22.48
CA SER A 8 -6.82 -6.78 -21.98
C SER A 8 -5.91 -6.52 -20.78
N CYS A 9 -5.11 -5.45 -20.82
CA CYS A 9 -4.27 -5.02 -19.70
C CYS A 9 -5.08 -4.45 -18.53
N VAL A 10 -6.38 -4.70 -18.52
CA VAL A 10 -7.32 -4.31 -17.46
C VAL A 10 -7.71 -5.60 -16.74
N PRO A 11 -7.02 -5.96 -15.63
CA PRO A 11 -7.51 -7.04 -14.78
C PRO A 11 -8.90 -6.67 -14.25
N GLU A 12 -9.79 -7.64 -14.19
CA GLU A 12 -11.04 -7.49 -13.44
C GLU A 12 -10.67 -7.37 -11.95
N PRO A 13 -11.34 -6.50 -11.17
CA PRO A 13 -11.08 -6.40 -9.74
C PRO A 13 -11.32 -7.76 -9.08
N ASP A 14 -10.37 -8.21 -8.27
CA ASP A 14 -10.59 -9.38 -7.43
C ASP A 14 -11.51 -9.01 -6.25
N PRO A 15 -12.37 -9.92 -5.76
CA PRO A 15 -13.12 -9.69 -4.53
C PRO A 15 -12.27 -9.25 -3.31
N THR A 16 -10.96 -9.53 -3.30
CA THR A 16 -10.04 -9.09 -2.25
C THR A 16 -9.39 -7.73 -2.53
N ASP A 17 -9.64 -7.09 -3.67
CA ASP A 17 -9.09 -5.77 -3.96
C ASP A 17 -9.71 -4.70 -3.06
N HIS A 18 -8.84 -3.89 -2.44
CA HIS A 18 -9.25 -2.74 -1.66
C HIS A 18 -9.55 -1.54 -2.57
N ILE A 19 -10.79 -1.44 -3.03
CA ILE A 19 -11.27 -0.32 -3.84
C ILE A 19 -11.63 0.86 -2.93
N ILE A 20 -10.74 1.85 -2.84
CA ILE A 20 -10.87 3.03 -1.97
C ILE A 20 -10.91 4.30 -2.83
N ASP A 21 -12.03 5.02 -2.80
CA ASP A 21 -12.25 6.23 -3.61
C ASP A 21 -11.30 7.38 -3.23
N ASN A 22 -11.11 7.61 -1.92
CA ASN A 22 -10.18 8.62 -1.42
C ASN A 22 -9.34 8.03 -0.27
N PRO A 23 -8.06 7.72 -0.51
CA PRO A 23 -7.18 7.18 0.52
C PRO A 23 -6.74 8.20 1.58
N GLY A 24 -7.09 9.49 1.47
CA GLY A 24 -6.67 10.51 2.43
C GLY A 24 -5.16 10.76 2.41
N LEU A 25 -4.56 10.80 1.22
CA LEU A 25 -3.15 11.11 1.03
C LEU A 25 -2.91 12.62 1.02
N LEU A 26 -1.84 13.04 1.67
CA LEU A 26 -1.28 14.38 1.54
C LEU A 26 -0.46 14.50 0.23
N PRO A 27 -0.23 15.72 -0.28
CA PRO A 27 0.62 15.93 -1.45
C PRO A 27 2.01 15.29 -1.30
N LEU A 28 2.61 14.91 -2.43
CA LEU A 28 3.97 14.38 -2.47
C LEU A 28 4.93 15.42 -1.89
N ALA A 29 5.66 15.06 -0.83
CA ALA A 29 6.52 15.97 -0.10
C ALA A 29 7.76 15.25 0.45
N ASP A 30 8.72 16.04 0.93
CA ASP A 30 9.83 15.53 1.72
C ASP A 30 9.32 15.24 3.14
N ASN A 31 9.09 13.97 3.42
CA ASN A 31 8.72 13.49 4.76
C ASN A 31 9.86 12.68 5.40
N GLY A 32 11.10 12.89 4.95
CA GLY A 32 12.28 12.10 5.31
C GLY A 32 12.56 10.91 4.37
N GLY A 33 13.74 10.34 4.51
CA GLY A 33 14.23 9.25 3.65
C GLY A 33 14.91 9.74 2.36
N ASN A 34 15.14 8.81 1.43
CA ASN A 34 15.86 9.09 0.18
C ASN A 34 14.92 9.49 -0.98
N THR A 35 13.60 9.41 -0.79
CA THR A 35 12.58 9.68 -1.80
C THR A 35 11.42 10.49 -1.21
N LEU A 36 10.74 11.30 -2.05
CA LEU A 36 9.50 11.96 -1.63
C LEU A 36 8.39 10.92 -1.45
N THR A 37 7.50 11.15 -0.49
CA THR A 37 6.40 10.22 -0.16
C THR A 37 5.06 10.96 -0.01
N HIS A 38 3.96 10.21 -0.14
CA HIS A 38 2.63 10.69 0.21
C HIS A 38 2.35 10.35 1.67
N ALA A 39 2.38 11.36 2.56
CA ALA A 39 1.98 11.18 3.94
C ALA A 39 0.46 10.96 4.06
N LEU A 40 0.00 10.47 5.22
CA LEU A 40 -1.41 10.20 5.48
C LEU A 40 -2.06 11.35 6.26
N GLN A 41 -3.29 11.69 5.89
CA GLN A 41 -4.13 12.55 6.73
C GLN A 41 -4.50 11.82 8.03
N PRO A 42 -4.64 12.53 9.17
CA PRO A 42 -5.21 11.95 10.37
C PRO A 42 -6.58 11.32 10.09
N GLY A 43 -6.76 10.05 10.49
CA GLY A 43 -7.99 9.29 10.24
C GLY A 43 -8.16 8.77 8.82
N SER A 44 -7.09 8.76 8.01
CA SER A 44 -7.09 8.11 6.69
C SER A 44 -7.60 6.68 6.77
N THR A 45 -8.45 6.30 5.81
CA THR A 45 -9.04 4.96 5.72
C THR A 45 -8.05 3.88 5.32
N VAL A 46 -6.84 4.23 4.89
CA VAL A 46 -5.81 3.24 4.54
C VAL A 46 -4.97 2.80 5.75
N ILE A 47 -5.08 3.49 6.90
CA ILE A 47 -4.35 3.11 8.11
C ILE A 47 -4.79 1.71 8.55
N GLY A 48 -3.86 0.75 8.53
CA GLY A 48 -4.11 -0.66 8.84
C GLY A 48 -5.12 -1.36 7.91
N ALA A 49 -5.28 -0.87 6.69
CA ALA A 49 -6.19 -1.44 5.70
C ALA A 49 -5.54 -2.48 4.78
N GLY A 50 -4.31 -2.91 5.07
CA GLY A 50 -3.64 -3.97 4.31
C GLY A 50 -4.02 -5.37 4.80
N GLU A 51 -3.10 -6.31 4.57
CA GLU A 51 -3.28 -7.72 4.89
C GLU A 51 -3.54 -7.95 6.38
N PRO A 52 -4.65 -8.61 6.76
CA PRO A 52 -4.95 -8.96 8.15
C PRO A 52 -3.89 -9.85 8.82
N GLY A 53 -3.05 -10.53 8.04
CA GLY A 53 -1.91 -11.32 8.52
C GLY A 53 -0.72 -10.48 9.01
N GLY A 54 -0.76 -9.15 8.83
CA GLY A 54 0.31 -8.23 9.18
C GLY A 54 1.13 -7.78 7.98
N CYS A 55 2.16 -6.96 8.24
CA CYS A 55 3.11 -6.52 7.22
C CYS A 55 4.06 -7.67 6.86
N THR A 56 3.68 -8.53 5.92
CA THR A 56 4.56 -9.59 5.42
C THR A 56 4.55 -9.69 3.90
N ASP A 57 5.69 -10.09 3.34
CA ASP A 57 5.81 -10.64 1.99
C ASP A 57 5.97 -12.16 2.13
N GLY A 58 4.85 -12.87 2.06
CA GLY A 58 4.78 -14.27 2.47
C GLY A 58 5.08 -14.43 3.96
N GLU A 59 6.19 -15.12 4.27
CA GLU A 59 6.65 -15.35 5.65
C GLU A 59 7.65 -14.28 6.14
N SER A 60 8.10 -13.38 5.25
CA SER A 60 9.11 -12.36 5.59
C SER A 60 8.43 -11.08 6.10
N PRO A 61 8.82 -10.53 7.26
CA PRO A 61 8.24 -9.30 7.76
C PRO A 61 8.69 -8.08 6.93
N ILE A 62 7.77 -7.15 6.72
CA ILE A 62 8.03 -5.83 6.14
C ILE A 62 8.05 -4.85 7.31
N GLU A 63 9.23 -4.61 7.86
CA GLU A 63 9.38 -3.89 9.12
C GLU A 63 9.44 -2.37 8.96
N GLU A 64 9.84 -1.88 7.79
CA GLU A 64 10.07 -0.46 7.53
C GLU A 64 9.26 0.02 6.33
N ASP A 65 8.88 1.30 6.33
CA ASP A 65 8.36 2.01 5.16
C ASP A 65 9.47 2.57 4.25
N GLN A 66 9.12 3.29 3.18
CA GLN A 66 10.13 3.78 2.23
C GLN A 66 11.06 4.85 2.81
N ARG A 67 10.75 5.40 3.98
CA ARG A 67 11.60 6.34 4.71
C ARG A 67 12.64 5.61 5.58
N GLY A 68 12.52 4.29 5.72
CA GLY A 68 13.29 3.48 6.68
C GLY A 68 12.74 3.60 8.10
N TRP A 69 11.45 3.96 8.26
CA TRP A 69 10.82 4.06 9.58
C TRP A 69 9.98 2.83 9.86
N ALA A 70 9.99 2.38 11.12
CA ALA A 70 9.28 1.18 11.53
C ALA A 70 7.78 1.27 11.24
N ARG A 71 7.19 0.17 10.76
CA ARG A 71 5.75 0.02 10.59
C ARG A 71 5.13 -0.46 11.89
N THR A 72 4.34 0.41 12.54
CA THR A 72 3.77 0.11 13.86
C THR A 72 2.26 -0.18 13.86
N THR A 73 1.56 0.12 12.76
CA THR A 73 0.15 -0.23 12.59
C THR A 73 -0.08 -1.73 12.38
N PRO A 74 -1.16 -2.29 12.96
CA PRO A 74 -1.62 -3.63 12.63
C PRO A 74 -2.09 -3.72 11.16
N ASN A 75 -2.06 -4.92 10.60
CA ASN A 75 -2.53 -5.25 9.24
C ASN A 75 -1.84 -4.50 8.09
N CYS A 76 -0.72 -3.85 8.35
CA CYS A 76 0.01 -3.01 7.40
C CYS A 76 -0.78 -1.85 6.81
N THR A 77 -0.26 -0.64 6.97
CA THR A 77 -0.78 0.50 6.21
C THR A 77 -0.27 0.43 4.77
N PRO A 78 -1.16 0.35 3.75
CA PRO A 78 -0.76 0.30 2.35
C PRO A 78 -0.04 1.58 1.91
N GLY A 79 0.96 1.42 1.04
CA GLY A 79 1.70 2.53 0.43
C GLY A 79 3.12 2.70 0.96
N ALA A 80 3.71 3.86 0.67
CA ALA A 80 5.12 4.18 0.93
C ALA A 80 5.39 4.80 2.31
N TYR A 81 4.33 5.26 2.99
CA TYR A 81 4.39 5.99 4.24
C TYR A 81 3.51 5.29 5.28
N SER A 82 4.04 5.08 6.48
CA SER A 82 3.27 4.57 7.64
C SER A 82 3.19 5.58 8.78
N ASP A 83 2.36 5.24 9.77
CA ASP A 83 2.20 5.96 11.03
C ASP A 83 3.48 6.02 11.89
#